data_AF-A0A1B6ICQ2-F1
#
_entry.id   AF-A0A1B6ICQ2-F1
#
_cell.length_a   1.000
_cell.length_b   1.000
_cell.length_c   1.000
_cell.angle_alpha   90.00
_cell.angle_beta   90.00
_cell.angle_gamma   90.00
#
_symmetry.space_group_name_H-M   'P 1'
#
loop_
_entity.id
_entity.type
_entity.pdbx_description
1 polymer ?
#
loop_
_entity_poly.entity_id
_entity_poly.type
_entity_poly.pdbx_seq_one_letter_code
_entity_poly.pdbx_strand_id
1 'polypeptide(L)'
;TLFFMTIFDDPEYVQTPLLDTTYHVWSRQAVPLAVTWVIFVCTIGSGGIIDKVLSWRALLPLSRLNYCAYLLHMVVLQVQIYRTRSSLTVDTLNIWHLFFADVFIVYILAAILYLGVEAPIGNVLNCLLKDSPKSSE
;
A
#
# COMPACT_ATOMS: atom_id res chain seq x y z
N THR A 1 0.51 1.42 10.32
CA THR A 1 -0.42 1.98 11.32
C THR A 1 -0.87 0.94 12.32
N LEU A 2 -1.39 -0.21 11.90
CA LEU A 2 -1.84 -1.28 12.81
C LEU A 2 -0.73 -1.86 13.70
N PHE A 3 0.47 -2.08 13.15
CA PHE A 3 1.63 -2.57 13.91
C PHE A 3 2.02 -1.69 15.12
N PHE A 4 1.86 -0.37 14.99
CA PHE A 4 2.15 0.56 16.09
C PHE A 4 1.03 0.60 17.14
N MET A 5 -0.21 0.31 16.74
CA MET A 5 -1.36 0.36 17.64
C MET A 5 -1.43 -0.87 18.56
N THR A 6 -1.00 -2.04 18.09
CA THR A 6 -1.00 -3.29 18.87
C THR A 6 0.09 -3.36 19.94
N ILE A 7 1.13 -2.53 19.87
CA ILE A 7 2.23 -2.52 20.86
C ILE A 7 1.76 -1.93 22.21
N PHE A 8 0.63 -1.23 22.25
CA PHE A 8 0.20 -0.44 23.41
C PHE A 8 -1.11 -0.93 24.05
N ASP A 9 -1.64 -2.08 23.64
CA ASP A 9 -2.79 -2.72 24.30
C ASP A 9 -2.31 -3.52 25.52
N ASP A 10 -1.57 -2.87 26.41
CA ASP A 10 -1.25 -3.42 27.73
C ASP A 10 -2.45 -3.14 28.66
N PRO A 11 -3.05 -4.16 29.30
CA PRO A 11 -4.26 -4.00 30.11
C PRO A 11 -4.05 -3.17 31.41
N GLU A 12 -2.82 -2.69 31.65
CA GLU A 12 -2.41 -1.99 32.89
C GLU A 12 -1.87 -0.57 32.62
N TYR A 13 -2.17 0.04 31.46
CA TYR A 13 -1.72 1.39 31.14
C TYR A 13 -2.55 2.47 31.86
N VAL A 14 -1.88 3.31 32.66
CA VAL A 14 -2.50 4.47 33.31
C VAL A 14 -2.71 5.56 32.26
N GLN A 15 -3.95 5.70 31.79
CA GLN A 15 -4.38 6.64 30.76
C GLN A 15 -3.99 8.08 31.14
N THR A 16 -3.02 8.63 30.43
CA THR A 16 -2.59 10.02 30.59
C THR A 16 -2.78 10.71 29.25
N PRO A 17 -3.76 11.63 29.13
CA PRO A 17 -4.28 12.07 27.84
C PRO A 17 -3.25 12.79 26.96
N LEU A 18 -2.20 13.33 27.57
CA LEU A 18 -1.11 13.98 26.83
C LEU A 18 -0.19 12.97 26.15
N LEU A 19 0.06 11.80 26.75
CA LEU A 19 0.96 10.79 26.19
C LEU A 19 0.29 10.08 25.00
N ASP A 20 -0.98 9.71 25.17
CA ASP A 20 -1.75 8.98 24.17
C ASP A 20 -1.91 9.81 22.88
N THR A 21 -2.29 11.08 23.03
CA THR A 21 -2.51 11.98 21.88
C THR A 21 -1.22 12.29 21.14
N THR A 22 -0.12 12.54 21.85
CA THR A 22 1.18 12.79 21.22
C THR A 22 1.71 11.56 20.50
N TYR A 23 1.50 10.37 21.07
CA TYR A 23 1.87 9.10 20.45
C TYR A 23 1.08 8.81 19.17
N HIS A 24 -0.24 9.00 19.20
CA HIS A 24 -1.09 8.81 18.02
C HIS A 24 -0.72 9.75 16.87
N VAL A 25 -0.38 10.99 17.18
CA VAL A 25 0.08 11.96 16.17
C VAL A 25 1.43 11.54 15.61
N TRP A 26 2.38 11.15 16.46
CA TRP A 26 3.75 10.82 16.04
C TRP A 26 3.82 9.54 15.19
N SER A 27 3.16 8.48 15.64
CA SER A 27 3.17 7.18 14.98
C SER A 27 2.65 7.24 13.54
N ARG A 28 1.65 8.10 13.27
CA ARG A 28 1.10 8.30 11.93
C ARG A 28 2.06 9.05 11.01
N GLN A 29 2.87 9.96 11.55
CA GLN A 29 3.80 10.78 10.77
C GLN A 29 5.17 10.11 10.58
N ALA A 30 5.56 9.19 11.46
CA ALA A 30 6.85 8.52 11.38
C ALA A 30 7.05 7.78 10.04
N VAL A 31 6.00 7.13 9.52
CA VAL A 31 6.07 6.37 8.26
C VAL A 31 6.27 7.27 7.03
N PRO A 32 5.43 8.28 6.76
CA PRO A 32 5.65 9.16 5.61
C PRO A 32 6.95 9.95 5.73
N LEU A 33 7.37 10.31 6.95
CA LEU A 33 8.63 11.01 7.17
C LEU A 33 9.83 10.12 6.86
N ALA A 34 9.80 8.84 7.23
CA ALA A 34 10.82 7.87 6.84
C ALA A 34 10.89 7.70 5.32
N VAL A 35 9.75 7.59 4.62
CA VAL A 35 9.71 7.50 3.15
C VAL A 35 10.24 8.78 2.51
N THR A 36 9.83 9.94 3.01
CA THR A 36 10.29 11.26 2.52
C THR A 36 11.80 11.40 2.68
N TRP A 37 12.36 10.95 3.82
CA TRP A 37 13.80 10.95 4.04
C TRP A 37 14.54 10.11 3.02
N VAL A 38 14.03 8.90 2.71
CA VAL A 38 14.61 8.04 1.67
C VAL A 38 14.59 8.74 0.31
N ILE A 39 13.47 9.36 -0.07
CA ILE A 39 13.35 10.12 -1.33
C ILE A 39 14.36 11.28 -1.35
N PHE A 40 14.48 12.02 -0.25
CA PHE A 40 15.41 13.14 -0.11
C PHE A 40 16.87 12.70 -0.32
N VAL A 41 17.27 11.60 0.31
CA VAL A 41 18.61 11.00 0.11
C VAL A 41 18.84 10.57 -1.35
N CYS A 42 17.80 10.08 -2.04
CA CYS A 42 17.88 9.76 -3.47
C CYS A 42 18.09 11.03 -4.32
N THR A 43 17.37 12.12 -4.03
CA THR A 43 17.49 13.37 -4.80
C THR A 43 18.84 14.08 -4.64
N ILE A 44 19.54 13.86 -3.53
CA ILE A 44 20.87 14.43 -3.26
C ILE A 44 21.99 13.71 -4.03
N GLY A 45 21.68 12.61 -4.73
CA GLY A 45 22.66 11.86 -5.53
C GLY A 45 23.48 10.85 -4.71
N SER A 46 23.22 10.72 -3.41
CA SER A 46 23.82 9.72 -2.52
C SER A 46 22.95 8.45 -2.37
N GLY A 47 22.00 8.24 -3.28
CA GLY A 47 21.02 7.14 -3.22
C GLY A 47 21.57 5.74 -3.49
N GLY A 48 22.78 5.61 -4.03
CA GLY A 48 23.48 4.34 -4.22
C GLY A 48 22.60 3.21 -4.79
N ILE A 49 22.30 2.21 -3.95
CA ILE A 49 21.51 1.02 -4.30
C ILE A 49 20.03 1.37 -4.53
N ILE A 50 19.48 2.35 -3.81
CA ILE A 50 18.05 2.71 -3.83
C ILE A 50 17.68 3.37 -5.16
N ASP A 51 18.58 4.21 -5.69
CA ASP A 51 18.42 4.81 -7.02
C ASP A 51 18.36 3.74 -8.12
N LYS A 52 19.21 2.71 -8.00
CA LYS A 52 19.25 1.59 -8.94
C LYS A 52 17.99 0.71 -8.86
N VAL A 53 17.42 0.55 -7.67
CA VAL A 53 16.13 -0.11 -7.47
C VAL A 53 15.00 0.74 -8.05
N LEU A 54 15.00 2.06 -7.81
CA LEU A 54 13.98 2.99 -8.33
C LEU A 54 14.00 3.13 -9.87
N SER A 55 15.18 3.11 -10.46
CA SER A 55 15.37 3.14 -11.92
C SER A 55 15.09 1.79 -12.59
N TRP A 56 14.78 0.75 -11.81
CA TRP A 56 14.49 -0.55 -12.38
C TRP A 56 13.14 -0.51 -13.12
N ARG A 57 13.17 -0.83 -14.42
CA ARG A 57 12.00 -0.97 -15.30
C ARG A 57 10.93 -1.94 -14.76
N ALA A 58 11.28 -2.79 -13.79
CA ALA A 58 10.37 -3.67 -13.05
C ALA A 58 9.45 -2.94 -12.06
N LEU A 59 9.78 -1.72 -11.63
CA LEU A 59 8.91 -0.93 -10.76
C LEU A 59 7.74 -0.28 -11.51
N LEU A 60 7.85 -0.14 -12.83
CA LEU A 60 6.78 0.41 -13.65
C LEU A 60 5.49 -0.44 -13.59
N PRO A 61 5.53 -1.77 -13.79
CA PRO A 61 4.36 -2.63 -13.57
C PRO A 61 3.99 -2.74 -12.08
N LEU A 62 4.97 -2.72 -11.17
CA LEU A 62 4.71 -2.82 -9.73
C LEU A 62 3.92 -1.64 -9.18
N SER A 63 4.20 -0.42 -9.66
CA SER A 63 3.48 0.79 -9.29
C SER A 63 2.00 0.69 -9.66
N ARG A 64 1.73 0.13 -10.85
CA ARG A 64 0.37 -0.07 -11.35
C ARG A 64 -0.38 -1.20 -10.60
N LEU A 65 0.30 -2.30 -10.29
CA LEU A 65 -0.25 -3.35 -9.43
C LEU A 65 -0.63 -2.79 -8.05
N ASN A 66 0.26 -2.00 -7.45
CA ASN A 66 0.01 -1.37 -6.15
C ASN A 66 -1.15 -0.37 -6.21
N TYR A 67 -1.33 0.33 -7.33
CA TYR A 67 -2.48 1.19 -7.56
C TYR A 67 -3.80 0.39 -7.59
N CYS A 68 -3.84 -0.73 -8.31
CA CYS A 68 -4.99 -1.63 -8.30
C CYS A 68 -5.27 -2.18 -6.88
N ALA A 69 -4.22 -2.60 -6.17
CA ALA A 69 -4.35 -3.06 -4.78
C ALA A 69 -4.89 -1.98 -3.85
N TYR A 70 -4.47 -0.72 -4.02
CA TYR A 70 -4.97 0.42 -3.24
C TYR A 70 -6.46 0.66 -3.48
N LEU A 71 -6.92 0.63 -4.73
CA LEU A 71 -8.34 0.77 -5.05
C LEU A 71 -9.17 -0.36 -4.43
N LEU A 72 -8.72 -1.61 -4.57
CA LEU A 72 -9.41 -2.75 -3.96
C LEU A 72 -9.40 -2.71 -2.44
N HIS A 73 -8.32 -2.25 -1.83
CA HIS A 73 -8.25 -2.07 -0.39
C HIS A 73 -9.35 -1.13 0.11
N MET A 74 -9.58 0.00 -0.57
CA MET A 74 -10.67 0.92 -0.23
C MET A 74 -12.05 0.29 -0.39
N VAL A 75 -12.25 -0.55 -1.42
CA VAL A 75 -13.49 -1.30 -1.61
C VAL A 75 -13.71 -2.33 -0.50
N VAL A 76 -12.68 -3.08 -0.12
CA VAL A 76 -12.75 -4.07 0.96
C VAL A 76 -13.04 -3.39 2.30
N LEU A 77 -12.41 -2.26 2.59
CA LEU A 77 -12.70 -1.47 3.79
C LEU A 77 -14.17 -1.02 3.82
N GLN A 78 -14.71 -0.52 2.71
CA GLN A 78 -16.13 -0.17 2.61
C GLN A 78 -17.02 -1.37 2.92
N VAL A 79 -16.78 -2.51 2.28
CA VAL A 79 -17.54 -3.75 2.52
C VAL A 79 -17.45 -4.19 3.98
N GLN A 80 -16.27 -4.11 4.59
CA GLN A 80 -16.09 -4.41 6.00
C GLN A 80 -16.88 -3.45 6.89
N ILE A 81 -16.86 -2.13 6.63
CA ILE A 81 -17.66 -1.15 7.38
C ILE A 81 -19.16 -1.48 7.31
N TYR A 82 -19.67 -1.91 6.15
CA TYR A 82 -21.06 -2.37 6.03
C TYR A 82 -21.33 -3.66 6.82
N ARG A 83 -20.34 -4.56 6.92
CA ARG A 83 -20.41 -5.85 7.63
C ARG A 83 -20.27 -5.70 9.15
N THR A 84 -19.52 -4.72 9.65
CA THR A 84 -19.19 -4.51 11.08
C THR A 84 -20.37 -4.01 11.93
N ARG A 85 -21.61 -4.39 11.61
CA ARG A 85 -22.78 -4.19 12.47
C ARG A 85 -22.90 -5.22 13.59
N SER A 86 -22.09 -6.28 13.59
CA SER A 86 -22.01 -7.29 14.64
C SER A 86 -20.68 -7.19 15.40
N SER A 87 -20.75 -6.99 16.72
CA SER A 87 -19.59 -6.99 17.61
C SER A 87 -18.92 -8.36 17.58
N LEU A 88 -17.71 -8.42 17.02
CA LEU A 88 -16.82 -9.56 17.17
C LEU A 88 -15.93 -9.28 18.38
N THR A 89 -15.93 -10.19 19.35
CA THR A 89 -14.94 -10.21 20.43
C THR A 89 -13.58 -10.49 19.79
N VAL A 90 -12.78 -9.43 19.62
CA VAL A 90 -11.52 -9.47 18.89
C VAL A 90 -10.38 -9.73 19.85
N ASP A 91 -9.75 -10.90 19.69
CA ASP A 91 -8.50 -11.27 20.34
C ASP A 91 -7.31 -10.75 19.51
N THR A 92 -6.20 -10.37 20.14
CA THR A 92 -5.05 -9.71 19.48
C THR A 92 -4.49 -10.55 18.35
N LEU A 93 -4.38 -11.87 18.55
CA LEU A 93 -3.93 -12.80 17.51
C LEU A 93 -4.91 -12.88 16.33
N ASN A 94 -6.21 -12.79 16.60
CA ASN A 94 -7.24 -12.83 15.56
C ASN A 94 -7.19 -11.57 14.68
N ILE A 95 -6.90 -10.40 15.27
CA ILE A 95 -6.71 -9.14 14.53
C ILE A 95 -5.54 -9.27 13.54
N TRP A 96 -4.42 -9.84 13.99
CA TRP A 96 -3.26 -10.07 13.12
C TRP A 96 -3.58 -11.02 11.97
N HIS A 97 -4.24 -12.14 12.25
CA HIS A 97 -4.61 -13.11 11.24
C HIS A 97 -5.57 -12.53 10.19
N LEU A 98 -6.59 -11.80 10.63
CA LEU A 98 -7.53 -11.12 9.73
C LEU A 98 -6.83 -10.10 8.84
N PHE A 99 -5.93 -9.30 9.42
CA PHE A 99 -5.15 -8.33 8.66
C PHE A 99 -4.31 -8.98 7.55
N PHE A 100 -3.55 -10.02 7.89
CA PHE A 100 -2.74 -10.72 6.89
C PHE A 100 -3.61 -11.38 5.82
N ALA A 101 -4.76 -11.95 6.20
CA ALA A 101 -5.69 -12.55 5.26
C ALA A 101 -6.28 -11.51 4.29
N ASP A 102 -6.76 -10.37 4.78
CA ASP A 102 -7.29 -9.29 3.96
C ASP A 102 -6.23 -8.75 2.98
N VAL A 103 -5.01 -8.48 3.47
CA VAL A 103 -3.91 -8.00 2.63
C VAL A 103 -3.58 -9.01 1.53
N PHE A 104 -3.49 -10.29 1.87
CA PHE A 104 -3.19 -11.36 0.93
C PHE A 104 -4.27 -11.48 -0.15
N ILE A 105 -5.56 -11.47 0.24
CA ILE A 105 -6.69 -11.55 -0.68
C ILE A 105 -6.72 -10.35 -1.63
N VAL A 106 -6.53 -9.13 -1.11
CA VAL A 106 -6.50 -7.90 -1.91
C VAL A 106 -5.36 -7.95 -2.92
N TYR A 107 -4.17 -8.44 -2.54
CA TYR A 107 -3.04 -8.55 -3.44
C TYR A 107 -3.25 -9.59 -4.55
N ILE A 108 -3.84 -10.74 -4.23
CA ILE A 108 -4.20 -11.75 -5.24
C ILE A 108 -5.22 -11.18 -6.22
N LEU A 109 -6.28 -10.53 -5.72
CA LEU A 109 -7.31 -9.95 -6.57
C LEU A 109 -6.75 -8.80 -7.43
N ALA A 110 -5.86 -7.98 -6.87
CA ALA A 110 -5.15 -6.94 -7.61
C ALA A 110 -4.27 -7.53 -8.72
N ALA A 111 -3.57 -8.63 -8.46
CA ALA A 111 -2.76 -9.31 -9.45
C ALA A 111 -3.60 -9.88 -10.59
N ILE A 112 -4.75 -10.50 -10.29
CA ILE A 112 -5.67 -11.02 -11.30
C ILE A 112 -6.22 -9.89 -12.16
N LEU A 113 -6.67 -8.78 -11.55
CA LEU A 113 -7.18 -7.62 -12.29
C LEU A 113 -6.09 -6.96 -13.13
N TYR A 114 -4.87 -6.84 -12.59
CA TYR A 114 -3.72 -6.32 -13.32
C TYR A 114 -3.39 -7.18 -14.55
N LEU A 115 -3.25 -8.51 -14.38
CA LEU A 115 -3.00 -9.43 -15.48
C LEU A 115 -4.15 -9.47 -16.49
N GLY A 116 -5.39 -9.38 -16.03
CA GLY A 116 -6.58 -9.45 -16.88
C GLY A 116 -6.86 -8.16 -17.66
N VAL A 117 -6.48 -6.99 -17.14
CA VAL A 117 -6.82 -5.69 -17.74
C VAL A 117 -5.60 -5.02 -18.35
N GLU A 118 -4.46 -5.00 -17.65
CA GLU A 118 -3.27 -4.32 -18.17
C GLU A 118 -2.53 -5.11 -19.25
N ALA A 119 -2.45 -6.44 -19.15
CA ALA A 119 -1.80 -7.24 -20.19
C ALA A 119 -2.49 -7.09 -21.56
N PRO A 120 -3.84 -7.17 -21.70
CA PRO A 120 -4.48 -6.94 -22.98
C PRO A 120 -4.42 -5.47 -23.42
N ILE A 121 -4.58 -4.51 -22.50
CA ILE A 121 -4.48 -3.07 -22.85
C ILE A 121 -3.07 -2.73 -23.34
N GLY A 122 -2.04 -3.27 -22.70
CA GLY A 122 -0.65 -3.11 -23.15
C GLY A 122 -0.43 -3.69 -24.55
N ASN A 123 -1.03 -4.84 -24.86
CA ASN A 123 -0.92 -5.44 -26.19
C ASN A 123 -1.68 -4.62 -27.25
N VAL A 124 -2.89 -4.15 -26.93
CA VAL A 124 -3.72 -3.29 -27.81
C VAL A 124 -3.04 -1.94 -28.07
N LEU A 125 -2.45 -1.32 -27.04
CA LEU A 125 -1.74 -0.05 -27.18
C LEU A 125 -0.48 -0.19 -28.06
N ASN A 126 0.25 -1.30 -27.94
CA ASN A 126 1.38 -1.58 -28.82
C ASN A 126 0.94 -1.83 -30.27
N CYS A 127 -0.21 -2.47 -30.49
CA CYS A 127 -0.79 -2.60 -31.82
C CYS A 127 -1.19 -1.23 -32.40
N LEU A 128 -1.87 -0.39 -31.63
CA LEU A 128 -2.27 0.97 -32.03
C LEU A 128 -1.09 1.90 -32.30
N LEU A 129 -0.05 1.89 -31.45
CA LEU A 129 1.16 2.69 -31.63
C LEU A 129 2.03 2.19 -32.79
N LYS A 130 1.95 0.89 -33.13
CA LYS A 130 2.61 0.34 -34.31
C LYS A 130 1.89 0.73 -35.62
N ASP A 131 0.61 1.08 -35.53
CA ASP A 131 -0.19 1.64 -36.63
C ASP A 131 0.00 3.14 -36.83
N SER A 132 0.63 3.88 -35.91
CA SER A 132 1.10 5.23 -36.22
C SER A 132 2.22 5.12 -37.26
N PRO A 133 1.99 5.54 -38.52
CA PRO A 133 3.05 5.59 -39.51
C PRO A 133 4.15 6.48 -38.93
N LYS A 134 5.39 6.04 -39.15
CA LYS A 134 6.59 6.86 -39.03
C LYS A 134 6.29 8.17 -39.76
N SER A 135 5.91 9.22 -39.03
CA SER A 135 5.91 10.56 -39.59
C SER A 135 7.38 10.86 -39.78
N SER A 136 7.80 10.72 -41.03
CA SER A 136 8.97 11.36 -41.60
C SER A 136 9.17 12.74 -40.98
N GLU A 137 10.22 12.89 -40.19
CA GLU A 137 11.29 13.88 -40.34
C GLU A 137 12.45 13.52 -39.42
#